data_AF-A0A841L270-F1
#
_entry.id   AF-A0A841L270-F1
#
_cell.length_a   1.000
_cell.length_b   1.000
_cell.length_c   1.000
_cell.angle_alpha   90.00
_cell.angle_beta   90.00
_cell.angle_gamma   90.00
#
_symmetry.space_group_name_H-M   'P 1'
#
loop_
_entity.id
_entity.type
_entity.pdbx_description
1 polymer ?
#
loop_
_entity_poly.entity_id
_entity_poly.type
_entity_poly.pdbx_seq_one_letter_code
_entity_poly.pdbx_strand_id
1 'polypeptide(L)' 'MRICRQCQCEMVEGFDVKVEGAGYGIKIAEGIGIFANRIEKPKVAICPECGEISLYIENTDKISKSK' A
#
# COMPACT_ATOMS: atom_id res chain seq x y z
N MET A 1 -3.75 10.42 6.55
CA MET A 1 -2.84 10.62 7.69
C MET A 1 -2.73 9.35 8.51
N ARG A 2 -1.64 8.61 8.31
CA ARG A 2 -1.35 7.37 9.05
C ARG A 2 -0.46 7.65 10.26
N ILE A 3 -0.66 6.89 11.33
CA ILE A 3 0.11 6.97 12.57
C ILE A 3 0.98 5.72 12.71
N CYS A 4 2.27 5.91 12.99
CA CYS A 4 3.17 4.80 13.31
C CYS A 4 2.76 4.18 14.65
N ARG A 5 2.47 2.87 14.68
CA ARG A 5 2.05 2.19 15.92
C ARG A 5 3.17 2.04 16.95
N GLN A 6 4.42 2.08 16.51
CA GLN A 6 5.59 1.97 17.40
C GLN A 6 5.95 3.32 18.04
N CYS A 7 5.98 4.39 17.23
CA CYS A 7 6.41 5.72 17.69
C CYS A 7 5.27 6.68 18.04
N GLN A 8 4.02 6.33 17.69
CA GLN A 8 2.83 7.17 17.88
C GLN A 8 2.93 8.56 17.21
N CYS A 9 3.66 8.65 16.11
CA CYS A 9 3.84 9.89 15.34
C CYS A 9 3.17 9.80 13.96
N GLU A 10 2.96 10.95 13.33
CA GLU A 10 2.51 11.02 11.94
C GLU A 10 3.56 10.42 11.00
N MET A 11 3.08 9.64 10.02
CA MET A 11 3.91 9.04 8.99
C MET A 11 3.97 9.95 7.76
N VAL A 12 5.11 9.97 7.08
CA VAL A 12 5.29 10.71 5.84
C VAL A 12 4.69 9.90 4.68
N GLU A 13 3.70 10.46 3.99
CA GLU A 13 3.01 9.85 2.86
C GLU A 13 3.64 10.28 1.51
N GLY A 14 3.22 9.67 0.40
CA GLY A 14 3.65 10.05 -0.96
C GLY A 14 4.73 9.16 -1.58
N PHE A 15 5.05 8.03 -0.94
CA PHE A 15 6.00 7.04 -1.47
C PHE A 15 5.28 5.95 -2.28
N ASP A 16 6.02 5.27 -3.17
CA ASP A 16 5.54 4.16 -4.01
C ASP A 16 6.55 2.99 -3.92
N VAL A 17 6.08 1.75 -4.11
CA VAL A 17 6.95 0.57 -4.15
C VAL A 17 7.33 0.25 -5.60
N LYS A 18 8.64 0.27 -5.87
CA LYS A 18 9.20 -0.04 -7.19
C LYS A 18 10.01 -1.33 -7.16
N VAL A 19 10.02 -2.03 -8.28
CA VAL A 19 10.93 -3.16 -8.51
C VAL A 19 12.21 -2.61 -9.10
N GLU A 20 13.37 -2.91 -8.51
CA GLU A 20 14.66 -2.49 -9.05
C GLU A 20 14.92 -3.10 -10.43
N GLY A 21 15.51 -2.32 -11.34
CA GLY A 21 15.80 -2.77 -12.71
C GLY A 21 14.58 -2.87 -13.64
N ALA A 22 13.38 -2.55 -13.16
CA ALA A 22 12.15 -2.57 -13.95
C ALA A 22 11.36 -1.25 -13.82
N GLY A 23 10.76 -0.79 -14.91
CA GLY A 23 9.86 0.37 -14.90
C GLY A 23 8.46 0.07 -14.33
N TYR A 24 8.25 -1.12 -13.78
CA TYR A 24 6.96 -1.59 -13.28
C TYR A 24 6.91 -1.49 -11.75
N GLY A 25 5.74 -1.09 -11.22
CA GLY A 25 5.45 -1.13 -9.78
C GLY A 25 4.60 -2.35 -9.42
N ILE A 26 4.46 -2.63 -8.12
CA ILE A 26 3.58 -3.69 -7.63
C ILE A 26 2.10 -3.23 -7.67
N LYS A 27 1.17 -4.18 -7.86
CA LYS A 27 -0.28 -3.95 -7.77
C LYS A 27 -0.90 -4.99 -6.86
N ILE A 28 -1.94 -4.60 -6.14
CA ILE A 28 -2.75 -5.52 -5.35
C ILE A 28 -3.89 -6.05 -6.22
N ALA A 29 -4.15 -7.35 -6.13
CA ALA A 29 -5.25 -8.01 -6.82
C ALA A 29 -6.00 -8.94 -5.87
N GLU A 30 -7.29 -9.12 -6.13
CA GLU A 30 -8.13 -10.10 -5.48
C GLU A 30 -8.21 -11.37 -6.35
N GLY A 31 -7.92 -12.53 -5.75
CA GLY A 31 -7.82 -13.81 -6.45
C GLY A 31 -6.41 -14.12 -6.97
N ILE A 32 -6.27 -15.25 -7.66
CA ILE A 32 -5.00 -15.80 -8.14
C ILE A 32 -5.06 -15.97 -9.66
N GLY A 33 -3.92 -15.79 -10.33
CA GLY A 33 -3.76 -16.08 -11.76
C GLY A 33 -4.22 -14.93 -12.66
N ILE A 34 -4.46 -15.26 -13.93
CA ILE A 34 -4.63 -14.28 -15.02
C ILE A 34 -5.96 -13.51 -14.92
N PHE A 35 -6.96 -14.11 -14.27
CA PHE A 35 -8.30 -13.54 -14.07
C PHE A 35 -8.46 -12.78 -12.76
N ALA A 36 -7.37 -12.58 -11.99
CA ALA A 36 -7.44 -11.85 -10.74
C ALA A 36 -7.93 -10.41 -10.95
N ASN A 37 -8.85 -9.97 -10.08
CA ASN A 37 -9.43 -8.64 -10.14
C ASN A 37 -8.41 -7.62 -9.61
N ARG A 38 -7.91 -6.76 -10.48
CA ARG A 38 -6.86 -5.79 -10.13
C ARG A 38 -7.47 -4.60 -9.40
N ILE A 39 -7.02 -4.38 -8.16
CA ILE A 39 -7.56 -3.34 -7.28
C ILE A 39 -6.91 -1.99 -7.65
N GLU A 40 -5.70 -1.75 -7.12
CA GLU A 40 -4.85 -0.59 -7.44
C GLU A 40 -3.40 -0.82 -6.97
N LYS A 41 -2.54 0.17 -7.21
CA LYS A 41 -1.19 0.20 -6.62
C LYS A 41 -1.29 0.56 -5.14
N PRO A 42 -0.55 -0.11 -4.24
CA PRO A 42 -0.50 0.32 -2.85
C PRO A 42 0.24 1.65 -2.75
N LYS A 43 -0.25 2.54 -1.90
CA LYS A 43 0.48 3.72 -1.43
C LYS A 43 1.34 3.35 -0.22
N VAL A 44 2.37 4.16 0.00
CA VAL A 44 3.33 3.94 1.07
C VAL A 44 3.40 5.17 1.97
N ALA A 45 3.34 4.91 3.28
CA ALA A 45 3.69 5.88 4.32
C ALA A 45 4.85 5.32 5.14
N ILE A 46 5.79 6.18 5.55
CA ILE A 46 7.00 5.78 6.28
C ILE A 46 7.09 6.58 7.58
N CYS A 47 7.36 5.88 8.70
CA CYS A 47 7.65 6.52 9.96
C CYS A 47 9.01 7.22 9.89
N PRO A 48 9.11 8.54 10.11
CA PRO A 48 10.38 9.25 10.05
C PRO A 48 11.33 8.88 11.20
N GLU A 49 10.81 8.37 12.32
CA GLU A 49 11.58 8.07 13.53
C GLU A 49 12.19 6.66 13.52
N CYS A 50 11.43 5.64 13.08
CA CYS A 50 11.86 4.24 13.15
C CYS A 50 11.89 3.50 11.81
N GLY A 51 11.50 4.15 10.71
CA GLY A 51 11.51 3.55 9.38
C GLY A 51 10.40 2.54 9.11
N GLU A 52 9.46 2.33 10.03
CA GLU A 52 8.31 1.44 9.82
C GLU A 52 7.54 1.84 8.56
N ILE A 53 7.23 0.86 7.72
CA ILE A 53 6.57 1.05 6.43
C ILE A 53 5.12 0.59 6.51
N SER A 54 4.19 1.47 6.15
CA SER A 54 2.78 1.13 5.99
C SER A 54 2.41 1.11 4.51
N LEU A 55 2.04 -0.08 4.01
CA LEU A 55 1.44 -0.25 2.69
C LEU A 55 -0.08 -0.24 2.80
N TYR A 56 -0.76 0.52 1.95
CA TYR A 56 -2.22 0.65 2.01
C TYR A 56 -2.87 0.98 0.67
N ILE A 57 -4.16 0.68 0.58
CA ILE A 57 -5.03 1.05 -0.52
C ILE A 57 -5.80 2.30 -0.09
N GLU A 58 -5.80 3.33 -0.92
CA GLU A 58 -6.46 4.61 -0.61
C GLU A 58 -7.96 4.49 -0.89
N ASN A 59 -8.32 3.94 -2.05
CA ASN A 59 -9.70 3.71 -2.41
C ASN A 59 -10.12 2.28 -2.08
N THR A 60 -10.93 2.13 -1.04
CA THR A 60 -11.44 0.83 -0.56
C THR A 60 -12.73 0.39 -1.25
N ASP A 61 -13.28 1.12 -2.23
CA ASP A 61 -14.56 0.80 -2.89
C ASP A 61 -14.52 -0.57 -3.59
N LYS A 62 -13.34 -0.94 -4.09
CA LYS A 62 -13.07 -2.25 -4.70
C LYS A 62 -12.72 -3.35 -3.70
N ILE A 63 -12.56 -3.00 -2.43
CA ILE A 63 -12.31 -3.93 -1.33
C ILE A 63 -13.66 -4.15 -0.64
N SER A 64 -14.55 -4.91 -1.29
CA SER A 64 -15.77 -5.36 -0.63
C SER A 64 -15.52 -6.70 0.04
N LYS A 65 -15.85 -6.80 1.32
CA LYS A 65 -16.33 -8.07 1.86
C LYS A 65 -17.83 -8.02 1.66
N SER A 66 -18.41 -9.00 0.98
CA SER A 66 -19.83 -9.29 1.17
C SER A 66 -20.09 -9.31 2.67
N LYS A 67 -20.93 -8.39 3.15
CA LYS A 67 -21.38 -8.37 4.55
C LYS A 67 -22.13 -9.66 4.86
#